data_AF-A0A9D6FXP9-F1
#
_entry.id   AF-A0A9D6FXP9-F1
#
_cell.length_a   1.000
_cell.length_b   1.000
_cell.length_c   1.000
_cell.angle_alpha   90.00
_cell.angle_beta   90.00
_cell.angle_gamma   90.00
#
_symmetry.space_group_name_H-M   'P 1'
#
loop_
_entity.id
_entity.type
_entity.pdbx_description
1 polymer ?
#
loop_
_entity_poly.entity_id
_entity_poly.type
_entity_poly.pdbx_seq_one_letter_code
_entity_poly.pdbx_strand_id
1 'polypeptide(L)'
;YMLATDVADYLVGKGMPFREAHAVVGKLVRHAVALDKPLLGLSLDELKAFSPKFDRDVFEISVATSIAARDVPGGTAPRRVEEALKNAVETLRSEA
;
A
#
# COMPACT_ATOMS: atom_id res chain seq x y z
N TYR A 1 -6.32 2.16 -10.13
CA TYR A 1 -6.42 1.86 -8.69
C TYR A 1 -5.07 1.38 -8.15
N MET A 2 -4.05 2.25 -8.07
CA MET A 2 -2.67 1.84 -7.77
C MET A 2 -2.48 1.35 -6.31
N LEU A 3 -3.18 1.96 -5.35
CA LEU A 3 -3.05 1.64 -3.92
C LEU A 3 -3.91 0.44 -3.46
N ALA A 4 -4.53 -0.30 -4.37
CA ALA A 4 -5.40 -1.42 -4.01
C ALA A 4 -4.63 -2.52 -3.26
N THR A 5 -3.39 -2.81 -3.68
CA THR A 5 -2.55 -3.79 -2.98
C THR A 5 -2.21 -3.32 -1.57
N ASP A 6 -1.94 -2.03 -1.35
CA ASP A 6 -1.70 -1.50 0.00
C ASP A 6 -2.94 -1.63 0.91
N VAL A 7 -4.15 -1.48 0.36
CA VAL A 7 -5.40 -1.74 1.11
C VAL A 7 -5.57 -3.23 1.43
N ALA A 8 -5.09 -4.13 0.56
CA ALA A 8 -5.09 -5.57 0.86
C ALA A 8 -4.06 -5.90 1.95
N ASP A 9 -2.85 -5.34 1.85
CA ASP A 9 -1.80 -5.45 2.87
C ASP A 9 -2.28 -4.94 4.23
N TYR A 10 -3.06 -3.84 4.25
CA TYR A 10 -3.70 -3.31 5.45
C TYR A 10 -4.63 -4.33 6.13
N LEU A 11 -5.50 -4.99 5.37
CA LEU A 11 -6.39 -6.02 5.93
C LEU A 11 -5.59 -7.24 6.41
N VAL A 12 -4.50 -7.60 5.72
CA VAL A 12 -3.57 -8.63 6.15
C VAL A 12 -2.91 -8.26 7.47
N GLY A 13 -2.46 -7.01 7.62
CA GLY A 13 -1.95 -6.46 8.88
C GLY A 13 -2.97 -6.54 10.02
N LYS A 14 -4.28 -6.51 9.71
CA LYS A 14 -5.39 -6.72 10.66
C LYS A 14 -5.79 -8.20 10.84
N GLY A 15 -4.94 -9.13 10.40
CA GLY A 15 -5.09 -10.57 10.60
C GLY A 15 -6.00 -11.27 9.60
N MET A 16 -6.34 -10.63 8.47
CA MET A 16 -7.07 -11.30 7.39
C MET A 16 -6.10 -12.12 6.51
N PRO A 17 -6.39 -13.38 6.14
CA PRO A 17 -5.59 -14.11 5.18
C PRO A 17 -5.49 -13.37 3.83
N PHE A 18 -4.31 -13.35 3.20
CA PHE A 18 -4.09 -12.58 1.96
C PHE A 18 -5.10 -12.89 0.84
N ARG A 19 -5.46 -14.16 0.64
CA ARG A 19 -6.44 -14.55 -0.38
C ARG A 19 -7.80 -13.90 -0.13
N GLU A 20 -8.21 -13.80 1.13
CA GLU A 20 -9.46 -13.16 1.54
C GLU A 20 -9.36 -11.64 1.38
N ALA A 21 -8.27 -11.03 1.84
CA ALA A 21 -8.02 -9.59 1.70
C ALA A 21 -8.04 -9.15 0.23
N HIS A 22 -7.33 -9.89 -0.63
CA HIS A 22 -7.31 -9.64 -2.07
C HIS A 22 -8.72 -9.79 -2.70
N ALA A 23 -9.51 -10.78 -2.27
CA ALA A 23 -10.88 -10.95 -2.76
C ALA A 23 -11.82 -9.82 -2.30
N VAL A 24 -11.72 -9.38 -1.04
CA VAL A 24 -12.46 -8.24 -0.48
C VAL A 24 -12.14 -6.97 -1.24
N VAL A 25 -10.85 -6.64 -1.37
CA VAL A 25 -10.40 -5.43 -2.09
C VAL A 25 -10.76 -5.51 -3.56
N GLY A 26 -10.67 -6.67 -4.21
CA GLY A 26 -11.11 -6.83 -5.59
C GLY A 26 -12.60 -6.52 -5.79
N LYS A 27 -13.47 -6.90 -4.84
CA LYS A 27 -14.90 -6.52 -4.85
C LYS A 27 -15.06 -5.02 -4.61
N LEU A 28 -14.29 -4.46 -3.69
CA LEU A 28 -14.33 -3.04 -3.33
C LEU A 28 -13.89 -2.14 -4.49
N VAL A 29 -12.83 -2.52 -5.22
CA VAL A 29 -12.38 -1.81 -6.43
C VAL A 29 -13.47 -1.83 -7.50
N ARG A 30 -14.13 -2.96 -7.73
CA ARG A 30 -15.26 -3.02 -8.68
C ARG A 30 -16.42 -2.10 -8.26
N HIS A 31 -16.71 -2.04 -6.97
CA HIS A 31 -17.73 -1.14 -6.43
C HIS A 31 -17.35 0.34 -6.62
N ALA A 32 -16.11 0.72 -6.31
CA ALA A 32 -15.58 2.07 -6.52
C ALA A 32 -15.64 2.49 -8.00
N VAL A 33 -15.29 1.57 -8.92
CA VAL A 33 -15.40 1.79 -10.37
C VAL A 33 -16.85 2.06 -10.78
N ALA A 34 -17.80 1.27 -10.28
CA ALA A 34 -19.22 1.44 -10.61
C ALA A 34 -19.79 2.79 -10.12
N LEU A 35 -19.19 3.38 -9.08
CA LEU A 35 -19.57 4.67 -8.52
C LEU A 35 -18.75 5.86 -9.07
N ASP A 36 -17.81 5.60 -10.00
CA ASP A 36 -16.83 6.59 -10.48
C ASP A 36 -16.08 7.31 -9.33
N LYS A 37 -15.71 6.54 -8.29
CA LYS A 37 -14.98 7.03 -7.12
C LYS A 37 -13.59 6.40 -7.03
N PRO A 38 -12.58 7.12 -6.52
CA PRO A 38 -11.34 6.48 -6.09
C PRO A 38 -11.61 5.52 -4.91
N LEU A 39 -10.78 4.49 -4.76
CA LEU A 39 -10.95 3.47 -3.69
C LEU A 39 -11.01 4.08 -2.28
N LEU A 40 -10.11 5.01 -2.00
CA LEU A 40 -10.06 5.75 -0.73
C LEU A 40 -11.00 6.97 -0.70
N GLY A 41 -11.86 7.12 -1.71
CA GLY A 41 -12.98 8.06 -1.71
C GLY A 41 -14.30 7.45 -1.25
N LEU A 42 -14.33 6.15 -0.95
CA LEU A 42 -15.45 5.49 -0.29
C LEU A 42 -15.47 5.87 1.21
N SER A 43 -16.65 6.06 1.76
CA SER A 43 -16.85 6.30 3.20
C SER A 43 -16.45 5.08 4.03
N LEU A 44 -16.17 5.29 5.32
CA LEU A 44 -15.84 4.20 6.23
C LEU A 44 -16.97 3.16 6.31
N ASP A 45 -18.23 3.59 6.24
CA ASP A 45 -19.38 2.70 6.26
C ASP A 45 -19.47 1.85 4.98
N GLU A 46 -19.21 2.46 3.81
CA GLU A 46 -19.06 1.74 2.54
C GLU A 46 -17.94 0.69 2.63
N LEU A 47 -16.79 1.04 3.22
CA LEU A 47 -15.68 0.09 3.43
C LEU A 47 -16.07 -1.04 4.38
N LYS A 48 -16.68 -0.71 5.53
CA LYS A 48 -17.09 -1.67 6.56
C LYS A 48 -18.14 -2.66 6.07
N ALA A 49 -18.95 -2.30 5.08
CA ALA A 49 -19.87 -3.23 4.42
C ALA A 49 -19.15 -4.40 3.72
N PHE A 50 -17.88 -4.24 3.34
CA PHE A 50 -17.06 -5.31 2.75
C PHE A 50 -16.22 -6.06 3.79
N SER A 51 -15.81 -5.40 4.88
CA SER A 51 -15.15 -6.07 6.01
C SER A 51 -15.24 -5.23 7.29
N PRO A 52 -15.60 -5.81 8.45
CA PRO A 52 -15.60 -5.09 9.72
C PRO A 52 -14.19 -4.70 10.20
N LYS A 53 -13.13 -5.21 9.56
CA LYS A 53 -11.73 -4.90 9.90
C LYS A 53 -11.29 -3.51 9.42
N PHE A 54 -12.05 -2.84 8.55
CA PHE A 54 -11.76 -1.46 8.16
C PHE A 54 -12.00 -0.49 9.32
N ASP A 55 -11.05 0.42 9.51
CA ASP A 55 -11.11 1.53 10.46
C ASP A 55 -10.56 2.81 9.81
N ARG A 56 -10.64 3.95 10.51
CA ARG A 56 -10.28 5.28 9.97
C ARG A 56 -8.82 5.38 9.49
N ASP A 57 -7.93 4.57 10.05
CA ASP A 57 -6.52 4.46 9.67
C ASP A 57 -6.31 4.02 8.21
N VAL A 58 -7.30 3.40 7.56
CA VAL A 58 -7.22 3.04 6.13
C VAL A 58 -7.00 4.25 5.22
N PHE A 59 -7.47 5.44 5.65
CA PHE A 59 -7.33 6.68 4.88
C PHE A 59 -5.94 7.30 4.99
N GLU A 60 -5.05 6.76 5.84
CA GLU A 60 -3.64 7.14 5.89
C GLU A 60 -2.83 6.53 4.73
N ILE A 61 -3.43 5.56 4.01
CA ILE A 61 -2.83 4.97 2.82
C ILE A 61 -2.78 6.02 1.71
N SER A 62 -1.57 6.29 1.24
CA SER A 62 -1.26 7.28 0.22
C SER A 62 -0.09 6.78 -0.60
N VAL A 63 0.24 7.49 -1.69
CA VAL A 63 1.45 7.18 -2.47
C VAL A 63 2.70 7.28 -1.60
N ALA A 64 2.78 8.30 -0.75
CA ALA A 64 3.92 8.50 0.14
C ALA A 64 4.06 7.37 1.17
N THR A 65 2.96 6.96 1.81
CA THR A 65 3.00 5.85 2.79
C THR A 65 3.23 4.50 2.12
N SER A 66 2.72 4.29 0.90
CA SER A 66 3.02 3.10 0.09
C SER A 66 4.51 2.99 -0.23
N ILE A 67 5.15 4.08 -0.68
CA ILE A 67 6.60 4.13 -0.95
C ILE A 67 7.38 3.88 0.35
N ALA A 68 7.04 4.60 1.42
CA ALA A 68 7.71 4.45 2.70
C ALA A 68 7.60 3.04 3.28
N ALA A 69 6.50 2.31 3.02
CA ALA A 69 6.28 0.96 3.50
C ALA A 69 7.16 -0.09 2.81
N ARG A 70 7.71 0.19 1.62
CA ARG A 70 8.64 -0.73 0.90
C ARG A 70 10.06 -0.62 1.45
N ASP A 71 10.16 -0.73 2.78
CA ASP A 71 11.37 -0.51 3.56
C ASP A 71 12.19 -1.78 3.79
N VAL A 72 12.45 -2.47 2.70
CA VAL A 72 13.24 -3.70 2.64
C VAL A 72 14.53 -3.44 1.86
N PRO A 73 15.59 -4.26 2.02
CA PRO A 73 16.79 -4.14 1.19
C PRO A 73 16.43 -4.12 -0.31
N GLY A 74 16.87 -3.07 -1.03
CA GLY A 74 16.54 -2.84 -2.44
C GLY A 74 15.14 -2.26 -2.72
N GLY A 75 14.35 -1.97 -1.68
CA GLY A 75 13.03 -1.34 -1.80
C GLY A 75 13.08 0.16 -2.10
N THR A 76 11.90 0.75 -2.28
CA THR A 76 11.74 2.15 -2.71
C THR A 76 11.57 3.16 -1.58
N ALA A 77 11.59 2.72 -0.31
CA ALA A 77 11.51 3.64 0.82
C ALA A 77 12.66 4.67 0.78
N PRO A 78 12.44 5.94 1.19
CA PRO A 78 13.44 7.00 1.07
C PRO A 78 14.81 6.61 1.64
N ARG A 79 14.84 6.01 2.84
CA ARG A 79 16.10 5.55 3.45
C ARG A 79 16.81 4.47 2.64
N ARG A 80 16.07 3.60 1.95
CA ARG A 80 16.64 2.55 1.09
C ARG A 80 17.24 3.11 -0.17
N VAL A 81 16.63 4.15 -0.72
CA VAL A 81 17.18 4.89 -1.86
C VAL A 81 18.44 5.65 -1.45
N GLU A 82 18.46 6.28 -0.27
CA GLU A 82 19.65 6.92 0.29
C GLU A 82 20.80 5.92 0.53
N GLU A 83 20.50 4.76 1.15
CA GLU A 83 21.45 3.66 1.33
C GLU A 83 22.01 3.19 -0.03
N ALA A 84 21.16 2.99 -1.04
CA ALA A 84 21.57 2.56 -2.38
C ALA A 84 22.47 3.61 -3.07
N LEU A 85 22.13 4.90 -2.96
CA LEU A 85 22.93 5.99 -3.51
C LEU A 85 24.32 6.03 -2.88
N LYS A 86 24.40 5.91 -1.55
CA LYS A 86 25.67 5.89 -0.82
C LYS A 86 26.56 4.74 -1.31
N ASN A 87 26.01 3.53 -1.39
CA ASN A 87 26.74 2.35 -1.85
C ASN A 87 27.23 2.52 -3.29
N ALA A 88 26.39 3.07 -4.19
CA ALA A 88 26.78 3.31 -5.58
C ALA A 88 27.96 4.30 -5.70
N VAL A 89 27.97 5.36 -4.89
CA VAL A 89 29.09 6.32 -4.84
C VAL A 89 30.37 5.66 -4.31
N GLU A 90 30.27 4.81 -3.29
CA GLU A 90 31.41 4.07 -2.76
C GLU A 90 32.01 3.10 -3.80
N THR A 91 31.17 2.36 -4.53
CA THR A 91 31.62 1.46 -5.61
C THR A 91 32.38 2.23 -6.69
N LEU A 92 31.80 3.31 -7.21
CA LEU A 92 32.42 4.12 -8.27
C LEU A 92 33.77 4.72 -7.84
N ARG A 93 33.92 5.05 -6.55
CA ARG A 93 35.19 5.53 -6.00
C ARG A 93 36.24 4.45 -5.84
N SER A 94 35.84 3.21 -5.60
CA SER A 94 36.76 2.07 -5.46
C SER A 94 37.28 1.54 -6.80
N GLU A 95 36.59 1.86 -7.90
CA GLU A 95 36.94 1.48 -9.26
C GLU A 95 37.79 2.54 -10.00
N ALA A 96 37.98 3.72 -9.40
CA ALA A 96 38.78 4.83 -9.93
C ALA A 96 40.19 4.85 -9.33
#